data_AF-A0A7K0EM67-F1
#
_entry.id   AF-A0A7K0EM67-F1
#
_cell.length_a   1.000
_cell.length_b   1.000
_cell.length_c   1.000
_cell.angle_alpha   90.00
_cell.angle_beta   90.00
_cell.angle_gamma   90.00
#
_symmetry.space_group_name_H-M   'P 1'
#
loop_
_entity.id
_entity.type
_entity.pdbx_description
1 polymer ?
#
loop_
_entity_poly.entity_id
_entity_poly.type
_entity_poly.pdbx_seq_one_letter_code
_entity_poly.pdbx_strand_id
1 'polypeptide(L)'
;MKTTVFLALMLLPVLPSLAQLSAEQRMQDSVVGWWSNPRYDKLKPATDALGKRKTENLNRFVEWMKKSYTPVAGLGTSSRYIGKNGYGVSFLVWNVSHDKRWLDEKGHFRPIPEENTPFWVATNMVFGAFTIEFIQKSGKNMFTMQPDGYAKGDWVVKKRKGTDPRIHPNAHNYITWLNEWNTVYLAPGNKMPLVAVTKGELLQAAEDALESVAAEEKKTIASQWPNNLKAQEEAFESRKKNIDSYRVKIQALRDKHRATLNEPAVVRDMQVSMYSFGTDPDIFTPDKLQLEQKHYYPVYKIDPTLESRLGDEKPLWVAIAFPPETKEDGNQLYEMYTALSQNFNYEYVYNYFFDPEKVKGKPYVPANEEQLKARLNAFRERGKAAIQPVSNASKLTGNQVFFDDFSAGAAGGDPVNWFFRKQSAHAVLTKIPGQSGNWLQLGYFNPIWPTPDALPAAAQLYAGI
;
A
#
# COMPACT_ATOMS: atom_id res chain seq x y z
N MET A 1 49.53 -57.61 -34.59
CA MET A 1 48.50 -57.71 -33.53
C MET A 1 48.37 -56.31 -32.94
N LYS A 2 47.35 -55.50 -33.26
CA LYS A 2 45.97 -55.56 -32.72
C LYS A 2 46.06 -55.91 -31.22
N THR A 3 45.88 -54.99 -30.28
CA THR A 3 44.66 -54.26 -29.89
C THR A 3 45.15 -53.30 -28.77
N THR A 4 44.69 -52.06 -28.59
CA THR A 4 43.70 -51.69 -27.55
C THR A 4 43.94 -50.24 -27.13
N VAL A 5 43.54 -49.21 -27.89
CA VAL A 5 43.33 -47.84 -27.35
C VAL A 5 42.39 -47.08 -28.30
N PHE A 6 41.08 -47.37 -28.33
CA PHE A 6 40.17 -46.53 -29.12
C PHE A 6 38.73 -46.46 -28.62
N LEU A 7 38.45 -46.77 -27.35
CA LEU A 7 37.06 -46.82 -26.86
C LEU A 7 36.82 -46.18 -25.48
N ALA A 8 37.55 -45.11 -25.14
CA ALA A 8 37.31 -44.35 -23.91
C ALA A 8 36.96 -42.86 -24.12
N LEU A 9 36.85 -42.38 -25.37
CA LEU A 9 36.64 -40.96 -25.69
C LEU A 9 35.28 -40.61 -26.31
N MET A 10 34.34 -41.55 -26.46
CA MET A 10 33.03 -41.31 -27.09
C MET A 10 31.81 -41.44 -26.17
N LEU A 11 31.99 -41.33 -24.84
CA LEU A 11 30.87 -41.33 -23.89
C LEU A 11 30.95 -40.14 -22.91
N LEU A 12 31.28 -38.96 -23.42
CA LEU A 12 30.83 -37.72 -22.77
C LEU A 12 29.40 -37.48 -23.25
N PRO A 13 28.36 -37.65 -22.41
CA PRO A 13 27.05 -37.16 -22.78
C PRO A 13 27.19 -35.66 -23.00
N VAL A 14 26.96 -35.23 -24.24
CA VAL A 14 26.62 -33.84 -24.53
C VAL A 14 25.31 -33.60 -23.80
N LEU A 15 25.39 -33.20 -22.54
CA LEU A 15 24.28 -32.57 -21.85
C LEU A 15 24.07 -31.25 -22.58
N PRO A 16 22.94 -31.02 -23.26
CA PRO A 16 22.59 -29.67 -23.61
C PRO A 16 22.31 -28.94 -22.29
N SER A 17 23.34 -28.27 -21.75
CA SER A 17 23.20 -27.27 -20.69
C SER A 17 22.51 -26.06 -21.32
N LEU A 18 21.19 -26.14 -21.43
CA LEU A 18 20.40 -24.94 -21.67
C LEU A 18 20.35 -24.21 -20.33
N ALA A 19 21.22 -23.21 -20.17
CA ALA A 19 21.19 -22.24 -19.09
C ALA A 19 19.77 -21.66 -18.98
N GLN A 20 18.99 -22.19 -18.05
CA GLN A 20 17.59 -21.85 -17.86
C GLN A 20 17.44 -21.01 -16.59
N LEU A 21 16.72 -19.88 -16.67
CA LEU A 21 16.29 -19.16 -15.49
C LEU A 21 15.63 -20.13 -14.51
N SER A 22 15.99 -20.04 -13.24
CA SER A 22 15.35 -20.83 -12.19
C SER A 22 13.86 -20.49 -12.10
N ALA A 23 13.07 -21.40 -11.54
CA ALA A 23 11.63 -21.18 -11.39
C ALA A 23 11.34 -19.88 -10.60
N GLU A 24 12.13 -19.59 -9.56
CA GLU A 24 12.03 -18.36 -8.77
C GLU A 24 12.37 -17.10 -9.57
N GLN A 25 13.29 -17.20 -10.53
CA GLN A 25 13.67 -16.08 -11.37
C GLN A 25 12.57 -15.73 -12.37
N ARG A 26 11.95 -16.75 -12.99
CA ARG A 26 10.83 -16.55 -13.94
C ARG A 26 9.57 -16.02 -13.28
N MET A 27 9.44 -16.22 -11.97
CA MET A 27 8.30 -15.75 -11.20
C MET A 27 8.13 -14.22 -11.26
N GLN A 28 9.23 -13.46 -11.36
CA GLN A 28 9.19 -11.99 -11.38
C GLN A 28 8.44 -11.42 -12.59
N ASP A 29 8.30 -12.17 -13.68
CA ASP A 29 7.54 -11.80 -14.88
C ASP A 29 6.27 -12.67 -15.06
N SER A 30 5.93 -13.51 -14.09
CA SER A 30 4.80 -14.43 -14.21
C SER A 30 3.48 -13.74 -13.89
N VAL A 31 2.50 -13.87 -14.78
CA VAL A 31 1.10 -13.46 -14.52
C VAL A 31 0.44 -14.54 -13.68
N VAL A 32 0.33 -14.31 -12.37
CA VAL A 32 -0.17 -15.30 -11.39
C VAL A 32 -1.68 -15.17 -11.19
N GLY A 33 -2.18 -13.95 -11.03
CA GLY A 33 -3.60 -13.68 -10.86
C GLY A 33 -4.12 -13.79 -9.41
N TRP A 34 -5.42 -14.06 -9.28
CA TRP A 34 -6.15 -14.01 -8.02
C TRP A 34 -6.35 -15.40 -7.43
N TRP A 35 -6.15 -15.53 -6.12
CA TRP A 35 -6.40 -16.78 -5.42
C TRP A 35 -7.89 -17.11 -5.43
N SER A 36 -8.21 -18.34 -5.83
CA SER A 36 -9.59 -18.85 -5.84
C SER A 36 -10.08 -19.26 -4.46
N ASN A 37 -9.17 -19.47 -3.50
CA ASN A 37 -9.53 -19.87 -2.15
C ASN A 37 -10.05 -18.66 -1.34
N PRO A 38 -11.28 -18.70 -0.81
CA PRO A 38 -11.87 -17.61 -0.06
C PRO A 38 -11.38 -17.51 1.39
N ARG A 39 -10.27 -18.17 1.77
CA ARG A 39 -9.75 -18.24 3.16
C ARG A 39 -9.74 -16.91 3.93
N TYR A 40 -9.43 -15.81 3.25
CA TYR A 40 -9.36 -14.48 3.86
C TYR A 40 -10.69 -13.73 3.85
N ASP A 41 -11.64 -14.16 3.03
CA ASP A 41 -12.95 -13.52 2.92
C ASP A 41 -13.94 -14.16 3.90
N LYS A 42 -14.00 -13.58 5.10
CA LYS A 42 -14.83 -14.08 6.21
C LYS A 42 -16.16 -13.33 6.33
N LEU A 43 -16.59 -12.61 5.29
CA LEU A 43 -17.86 -11.91 5.32
C LEU A 43 -19.01 -12.92 5.48
N LYS A 44 -19.69 -12.83 6.63
CA LYS A 44 -20.88 -13.66 6.87
C LYS A 44 -22.03 -13.19 5.97
N PRO A 45 -22.85 -14.11 5.45
CA PRO A 45 -24.05 -13.74 4.71
C PRO A 45 -24.93 -12.80 5.55
N ALA A 46 -25.26 -11.64 4.99
CA ALA A 46 -26.16 -10.70 5.65
C ALA A 46 -27.60 -11.24 5.68
N THR A 47 -28.24 -11.13 6.84
CA THR A 47 -29.63 -11.57 7.03
C THR A 47 -30.63 -10.47 6.69
N ASP A 48 -30.28 -9.21 6.98
CA ASP A 48 -31.11 -8.03 6.74
C ASP A 48 -30.95 -7.48 5.30
N ALA A 49 -31.97 -6.72 4.86
CA ALA A 49 -32.02 -6.21 3.49
C ALA A 49 -30.91 -5.20 3.17
N LEU A 50 -30.52 -4.37 4.14
CA LEU A 50 -29.47 -3.37 3.96
C LEU A 50 -28.10 -4.06 3.80
N GLY A 51 -27.79 -5.04 4.66
CA GLY A 51 -26.58 -5.83 4.59
C GLY A 51 -26.46 -6.62 3.28
N LYS A 52 -27.57 -7.14 2.74
CA LYS A 52 -27.58 -7.79 1.41
C LYS A 52 -27.18 -6.82 0.30
N ARG A 53 -27.75 -5.62 0.26
CA ARG A 53 -27.39 -4.60 -0.73
C ARG A 53 -25.94 -4.12 -0.60
N LYS A 54 -25.44 -3.95 0.62
CA LYS A 54 -24.00 -3.70 0.86
C LYS A 54 -23.13 -4.86 0.34
N THR A 55 -23.56 -6.10 0.52
CA THR A 55 -22.86 -7.29 0.00
C THR A 55 -22.79 -7.28 -1.52
N GLU A 56 -23.85 -6.85 -2.21
CA GLU A 56 -23.85 -6.68 -3.67
C GLU A 56 -22.83 -5.63 -4.11
N ASN A 57 -22.76 -4.47 -3.44
CA ASN A 57 -21.75 -3.46 -3.74
C ASN A 57 -20.32 -3.97 -3.49
N LEU A 58 -20.11 -4.75 -2.43
CA LEU A 58 -18.81 -5.39 -2.16
C LEU A 58 -18.41 -6.41 -3.24
N ASN A 59 -19.37 -7.17 -3.77
CA ASN A 59 -19.11 -8.08 -4.90
C ASN A 59 -18.67 -7.31 -6.14
N ARG A 60 -19.31 -6.16 -6.40
CA ARG A 60 -18.92 -5.27 -7.50
C ARG A 60 -17.53 -4.69 -7.31
N PHE A 61 -17.15 -4.28 -6.09
CA PHE A 61 -15.78 -3.83 -5.81
C PHE A 61 -14.74 -4.90 -6.15
N VAL A 62 -14.99 -6.15 -5.77
CA VAL A 62 -14.12 -7.28 -6.13
C VAL A 62 -14.07 -7.48 -7.64
N GLU A 63 -15.21 -7.45 -8.33
CA GLU A 63 -15.29 -7.61 -9.79
C GLU A 63 -14.50 -6.51 -10.52
N TRP A 64 -14.74 -5.25 -10.18
CA TRP A 64 -14.08 -4.10 -10.79
C TRP A 64 -12.57 -4.13 -10.57
N MET A 65 -12.14 -4.52 -9.37
CA MET A 65 -10.71 -4.67 -9.08
C MET A 65 -10.08 -5.79 -9.90
N LYS A 66 -10.71 -6.96 -9.96
CA LYS A 66 -10.21 -8.11 -10.75
C LYS A 66 -10.13 -7.81 -12.25
N LYS A 67 -11.02 -6.95 -12.77
CA LYS A 67 -10.95 -6.47 -14.17
C LYS A 67 -9.83 -5.46 -14.39
N SER A 68 -9.52 -4.64 -13.39
CA SER A 68 -8.51 -3.57 -13.49
C SER A 68 -7.09 -4.01 -13.17
N TYR A 69 -6.96 -5.11 -12.42
CA TYR A 69 -5.70 -5.61 -11.91
C TYR A 69 -5.64 -7.14 -12.02
N THR A 70 -4.61 -7.64 -12.70
CA THR A 70 -4.21 -9.05 -12.63
C THR A 70 -2.81 -9.11 -12.00
N PRO A 71 -2.67 -9.69 -10.80
CA PRO A 71 -1.38 -9.81 -10.12
C PRO A 71 -0.29 -10.46 -10.98
N VAL A 72 0.86 -9.77 -11.04
CA VAL A 72 2.11 -10.24 -11.66
C VAL A 72 3.12 -10.47 -10.54
N ALA A 73 3.90 -11.55 -10.61
CA ALA A 73 4.90 -11.92 -9.60
C ALA A 73 4.37 -12.02 -8.16
N GLY A 74 3.07 -12.18 -7.99
CA GLY A 74 2.42 -12.24 -6.69
C GLY A 74 0.99 -12.72 -6.82
N LEU A 75 0.41 -13.15 -5.71
CA LEU A 75 -0.93 -13.72 -5.65
C LEU A 75 -1.90 -12.73 -5.04
N GLY A 76 -2.99 -12.41 -5.74
CA GLY A 76 -4.01 -11.49 -5.23
C GLY A 76 -5.03 -12.18 -4.32
N THR A 77 -5.44 -11.54 -3.23
CA THR A 77 -6.57 -11.98 -2.38
C THR A 77 -7.46 -10.80 -2.01
N SER A 78 -8.69 -11.09 -1.59
CA SER A 78 -9.66 -10.08 -1.15
C SER A 78 -10.37 -10.51 0.13
N SER A 79 -10.66 -9.55 1.00
CA SER A 79 -11.46 -9.70 2.21
C SER A 79 -12.52 -8.61 2.27
N ARG A 80 -13.79 -9.00 2.29
CA ARG A 80 -14.91 -8.05 2.37
C ARG A 80 -15.28 -7.79 3.83
N TYR A 81 -15.72 -6.58 4.14
CA TYR A 81 -16.23 -6.22 5.46
C TYR A 81 -17.40 -5.25 5.39
N ILE A 82 -18.30 -5.35 6.37
CA ILE A 82 -19.38 -4.39 6.63
C ILE A 82 -19.22 -3.92 8.08
N GLY A 83 -19.00 -2.62 8.25
CA GLY A 83 -18.92 -1.96 9.55
C GLY A 83 -20.14 -1.08 9.82
N LYS A 84 -20.14 -0.45 11.00
CA LYS A 84 -21.20 0.49 11.41
C LYS A 84 -21.27 1.71 10.49
N ASN A 85 -20.12 2.28 10.16
CA ASN A 85 -19.99 3.57 9.48
C ASN A 85 -19.54 3.45 8.00
N GLY A 86 -19.55 2.24 7.44
CA GLY A 86 -19.08 2.00 6.07
C GLY A 86 -18.91 0.52 5.78
N TYR A 87 -18.44 0.22 4.58
CA TYR A 87 -18.16 -1.14 4.11
C TYR A 87 -17.07 -1.07 3.03
N GLY A 88 -16.30 -2.14 2.87
CA GLY A 88 -15.23 -2.13 1.89
C GLY A 88 -14.60 -3.49 1.63
N VAL A 89 -13.62 -3.48 0.75
CA VAL A 89 -12.79 -4.62 0.41
C VAL A 89 -11.35 -4.27 0.69
N SER A 90 -10.73 -5.06 1.56
CA SER A 90 -9.27 -5.12 1.68
C SER A 90 -8.77 -6.08 0.62
N PHE A 91 -7.82 -5.63 -0.19
CA PHE A 91 -7.10 -6.48 -1.12
C PHE A 91 -5.65 -6.59 -0.67
N LEU A 92 -5.05 -7.74 -0.96
CA LEU A 92 -3.65 -8.00 -0.68
C LEU A 92 -3.02 -8.58 -1.94
N VAL A 93 -1.80 -8.15 -2.26
CA VAL A 93 -0.91 -8.90 -3.14
C VAL A 93 0.17 -9.55 -2.28
N TRP A 94 0.31 -10.87 -2.42
CA TRP A 94 1.23 -11.69 -1.63
C TRP A 94 2.43 -12.08 -2.45
N ASN A 95 3.59 -12.18 -1.79
CA ASN A 95 4.72 -12.90 -2.35
C ASN A 95 4.37 -14.37 -2.56
N VAL A 96 4.98 -14.95 -3.58
CA VAL A 96 4.86 -16.35 -3.96
C VAL A 96 6.26 -16.95 -4.12
N SER A 97 6.35 -18.27 -4.15
CA SER A 97 7.59 -19.01 -4.37
C SER A 97 7.28 -20.43 -4.84
N HIS A 98 8.18 -21.00 -5.63
CA HIS A 98 8.19 -22.39 -6.07
C HIS A 98 8.71 -23.38 -5.02
N ASP A 99 9.12 -22.93 -3.84
CA ASP A 99 9.33 -23.80 -2.68
C ASP A 99 8.05 -24.59 -2.40
N LYS A 100 8.17 -25.91 -2.27
CA LYS A 100 7.04 -26.83 -2.06
C LYS A 100 6.19 -26.45 -0.85
N ARG A 101 6.74 -25.75 0.15
CA ARG A 101 6.01 -25.23 1.31
C ARG A 101 4.98 -24.16 0.95
N TRP A 102 5.17 -23.46 -0.17
CA TRP A 102 4.31 -22.39 -0.67
C TRP A 102 3.48 -22.80 -1.89
N LEU A 103 3.51 -24.08 -2.24
CA LEU A 103 2.64 -24.66 -3.26
C LEU A 103 1.56 -25.52 -2.59
N ASP A 104 0.39 -25.62 -3.21
CA ASP A 104 -0.60 -26.64 -2.89
C ASP A 104 -0.23 -27.99 -3.53
N GLU A 105 -1.01 -29.04 -3.26
CA GLU A 105 -0.78 -30.39 -3.80
C GLU A 105 -0.82 -30.44 -5.33
N LYS A 106 -1.44 -29.45 -5.98
CA LYS A 106 -1.55 -29.32 -7.44
C LYS A 106 -0.45 -28.41 -8.03
N GLY A 107 0.45 -27.90 -7.19
CA GLY A 107 1.51 -26.99 -7.59
C GLY A 107 1.08 -25.53 -7.77
N HIS A 108 -0.12 -25.14 -7.32
CA HIS A 108 -0.52 -23.74 -7.33
C HIS A 108 0.07 -22.97 -6.16
N PHE A 109 0.39 -21.69 -6.38
CA PHE A 109 0.89 -20.83 -5.33
C PHE A 109 -0.11 -20.65 -4.18
N ARG A 110 0.44 -20.59 -2.97
CA ARG A 110 -0.22 -20.16 -1.75
C ARG A 110 0.45 -18.88 -1.24
N PRO A 111 -0.29 -18.02 -0.54
CA PRO A 111 0.27 -16.85 0.12
C PRO A 111 1.43 -17.22 1.05
N ILE A 112 2.56 -16.52 0.95
CA ILE A 112 3.61 -16.56 1.97
C ILE A 112 3.14 -15.70 3.16
N PRO A 113 3.03 -16.24 4.38
CA PRO A 113 2.59 -15.48 5.54
C PRO A 113 3.41 -14.21 5.76
N GLU A 114 2.73 -13.12 6.16
CA GLU A 114 3.33 -11.82 6.50
C GLU A 114 4.01 -11.06 5.33
N GLU A 115 4.18 -11.69 4.17
CA GLU A 115 4.74 -11.06 2.97
C GLU A 115 3.63 -10.59 2.02
N ASN A 116 2.95 -9.51 2.40
CA ASN A 116 1.88 -8.91 1.59
C ASN A 116 1.91 -7.39 1.59
N THR A 117 1.35 -6.84 0.52
CA THR A 117 1.09 -5.41 0.41
C THR A 117 -0.42 -5.16 0.30
N PRO A 118 -1.01 -4.41 1.25
CA PRO A 118 -2.43 -4.10 1.26
C PRO A 118 -2.80 -2.92 0.35
N PHE A 119 -4.00 -2.98 -0.20
CA PHE A 119 -4.68 -1.86 -0.88
C PHE A 119 -6.20 -2.02 -0.73
N TRP A 120 -6.96 -0.94 -0.97
CA TRP A 120 -8.34 -0.86 -0.49
C TRP A 120 -9.29 -0.20 -1.47
N VAL A 121 -10.55 -0.66 -1.44
CA VAL A 121 -11.72 0.11 -1.88
C VAL A 121 -12.71 0.13 -0.72
N ALA A 122 -12.96 1.30 -0.14
CA ALA A 122 -13.75 1.43 1.08
C ALA A 122 -14.73 2.60 0.99
N THR A 123 -15.92 2.44 1.55
CA THR A 123 -16.88 3.54 1.68
C THR A 123 -16.72 4.25 3.01
N ASN A 124 -16.92 5.56 3.00
CA ASN A 124 -16.96 6.39 4.20
C ASN A 124 -15.70 6.30 5.10
N MET A 125 -14.56 5.89 4.53
CA MET A 125 -13.28 5.75 5.21
C MET A 125 -12.34 6.88 4.82
N VAL A 126 -11.62 7.45 5.78
CA VAL A 126 -10.57 8.45 5.55
C VAL A 126 -9.22 7.81 5.89
N PHE A 127 -8.37 7.58 4.88
CA PHE A 127 -7.05 7.01 5.08
C PHE A 127 -6.07 8.02 5.68
N GLY A 128 -5.26 7.58 6.65
CA GLY A 128 -4.40 8.45 7.45
C GLY A 128 -5.14 9.35 8.44
N ALA A 129 -6.38 9.00 8.80
CA ALA A 129 -7.12 9.63 9.88
C ALA A 129 -7.06 8.80 11.17
N PHE A 130 -6.96 9.47 12.32
CA PHE A 130 -6.88 8.83 13.63
C PHE A 130 -7.91 9.44 14.56
N THR A 131 -8.83 8.61 15.05
CA THR A 131 -9.87 9.07 15.98
C THR A 131 -9.27 9.55 17.29
N ILE A 132 -9.82 10.64 17.83
CA ILE A 132 -9.46 11.11 19.18
C ILE A 132 -10.29 10.29 20.18
N GLU A 133 -9.80 9.12 20.55
CA GLU A 133 -10.59 8.07 21.21
C GLU A 133 -11.28 8.52 22.51
N PHE A 134 -10.59 9.29 23.35
CA PHE A 134 -11.18 9.70 24.63
C PHE A 134 -12.34 10.70 24.46
N ILE A 135 -12.30 11.53 23.39
CA ILE A 135 -13.41 12.41 22.99
C ILE A 135 -14.53 11.61 22.34
N GLN A 136 -14.19 10.59 21.54
CA GLN A 136 -15.20 9.71 20.95
C GLN A 136 -16.05 8.99 22.01
N LYS A 137 -15.42 8.57 23.12
CA LYS A 137 -16.14 7.94 24.25
C LYS A 137 -17.19 8.85 24.89
N SER A 138 -17.04 10.16 24.76
CA SER A 138 -18.04 11.14 25.22
C SER A 138 -19.11 11.46 24.17
N GLY A 139 -19.17 10.70 23.06
CA GLY A 139 -20.18 10.84 22.01
C GLY A 139 -19.84 11.85 20.91
N LYS A 140 -18.65 12.45 20.91
CA LYS A 140 -18.21 13.41 19.87
C LYS A 140 -17.23 12.75 18.91
N ASN A 141 -17.57 12.65 17.63
CA ASN A 141 -16.69 12.05 16.61
C ASN A 141 -15.74 13.10 16.01
N MET A 142 -14.51 13.15 16.53
CA MET A 142 -13.41 13.97 16.01
C MET A 142 -12.20 13.09 15.70
N PHE A 143 -11.45 13.46 14.66
CA PHE A 143 -10.24 12.76 14.28
C PHE A 143 -9.19 13.73 13.77
N THR A 144 -7.92 13.39 13.99
CA THR A 144 -6.80 14.03 13.30
C THR A 144 -6.65 13.41 11.92
N MET A 145 -6.11 14.16 10.96
CA MET A 145 -5.80 13.65 9.63
C MET A 145 -4.36 14.00 9.28
N GLN A 146 -3.60 13.03 8.77
CA GLN A 146 -2.29 13.29 8.17
C GLN A 146 -2.45 14.29 7.03
N PRO A 147 -1.70 15.41 7.00
CA PRO A 147 -1.83 16.42 5.97
C PRO A 147 -1.41 15.89 4.59
N ASP A 148 -1.87 16.54 3.52
CA ASP A 148 -1.41 16.20 2.18
C ASP A 148 0.10 16.44 2.03
N GLY A 149 0.79 15.43 1.50
CA GLY A 149 2.24 15.31 1.47
C GLY A 149 2.88 14.82 2.77
N TYR A 150 2.13 14.40 3.79
CA TYR A 150 2.68 13.81 5.03
C TYR A 150 3.70 12.71 4.70
N ALA A 151 4.88 12.75 5.31
CA ALA A 151 5.91 11.73 5.10
C ALA A 151 6.52 11.31 6.44
N LYS A 152 6.63 10.00 6.65
CA LYS A 152 7.29 9.44 7.84
C LYS A 152 8.81 9.70 7.85
N GLY A 153 9.39 10.03 6.70
CA GLY A 153 10.77 10.46 6.56
C GLY A 153 11.16 10.75 5.10
N ASP A 154 12.37 11.22 4.89
CA ASP A 154 12.88 11.69 3.59
C ASP A 154 12.82 10.64 2.48
N TRP A 155 12.96 9.35 2.83
CA TRP A 155 12.89 8.27 1.86
C TRP A 155 11.51 8.19 1.19
N VAL A 156 10.42 8.48 1.92
CA VAL A 156 9.06 8.53 1.37
C VAL A 156 8.92 9.71 0.43
N VAL A 157 9.47 10.87 0.80
CA VAL A 157 9.46 12.07 -0.05
C VAL A 157 10.18 11.80 -1.36
N LYS A 158 11.34 11.15 -1.31
CA LYS A 158 12.10 10.73 -2.51
C LYS A 158 11.33 9.71 -3.34
N LYS A 159 10.78 8.67 -2.71
CA LYS A 159 9.99 7.62 -3.39
C LYS A 159 8.77 8.18 -4.11
N ARG A 160 8.11 9.20 -3.53
CA ARG A 160 6.93 9.82 -4.14
C ARG A 160 7.20 10.62 -5.41
N LYS A 161 8.46 10.95 -5.71
CA LYS A 161 8.81 11.73 -6.88
C LYS A 161 8.47 10.95 -8.15
N GLY A 162 7.36 11.30 -8.80
CA GLY A 162 6.86 10.61 -9.99
C GLY A 162 5.78 9.55 -9.74
N THR A 163 5.40 9.30 -8.48
CA THR A 163 4.30 8.38 -8.11
C THR A 163 3.08 9.12 -7.55
N ASP A 164 2.85 10.33 -8.05
CA ASP A 164 1.67 11.11 -7.69
C ASP A 164 0.53 10.77 -8.65
N PRO A 165 -0.53 10.06 -8.23
CA PRO A 165 -1.66 9.72 -9.09
C PRO A 165 -2.36 10.95 -9.69
N ARG A 166 -2.22 12.15 -9.11
CA ARG A 166 -2.79 13.40 -9.65
C ARG A 166 -2.24 13.74 -11.03
N ILE A 167 -1.09 13.18 -11.42
CA ILE A 167 -0.53 13.41 -12.76
C ILE A 167 -1.26 12.61 -13.84
N HIS A 168 -2.05 11.59 -13.47
CA HIS A 168 -2.68 10.72 -14.44
C HIS A 168 -4.12 11.16 -14.77
N PRO A 169 -4.51 11.23 -16.05
CA PRO A 169 -5.85 11.69 -16.48
C PRO A 169 -7.03 10.94 -15.84
N ASN A 170 -6.85 9.68 -15.45
CA ASN A 170 -7.89 8.89 -14.81
C ASN A 170 -8.21 9.33 -13.37
N ALA A 171 -7.23 9.84 -12.62
CA ALA A 171 -7.39 10.16 -11.19
C ALA A 171 -7.44 11.68 -10.91
N HIS A 172 -6.84 12.51 -11.76
CA HIS A 172 -6.69 13.96 -11.52
C HIS A 172 -8.01 14.74 -11.33
N ASN A 173 -9.13 14.22 -11.85
CA ASN A 173 -10.45 14.84 -11.70
C ASN A 173 -11.05 14.68 -10.31
N TYR A 174 -10.44 13.85 -9.46
CA TYR A 174 -10.95 13.49 -8.14
C TYR A 174 -10.04 14.00 -7.04
N ILE A 175 -10.60 14.20 -5.85
CA ILE A 175 -9.83 14.51 -4.64
C ILE A 175 -8.79 13.42 -4.47
N THR A 176 -7.53 13.83 -4.42
CA THR A 176 -6.42 12.92 -4.20
C THR A 176 -5.61 13.42 -3.02
N TRP A 177 -5.35 12.52 -2.08
CA TRP A 177 -4.64 12.82 -0.84
C TRP A 177 -3.44 11.91 -0.70
N LEU A 178 -2.26 12.51 -0.55
CA LEU A 178 -0.99 11.79 -0.46
C LEU A 178 -0.45 11.86 0.96
N ASN A 179 -0.69 10.81 1.74
CA ASN A 179 -0.05 10.59 3.03
C ASN A 179 0.67 9.24 2.96
N GLU A 180 0.75 8.45 4.04
CA GLU A 180 1.29 7.09 3.94
C GLU A 180 0.66 6.26 2.82
N TRP A 181 -0.55 6.64 2.40
CA TRP A 181 -1.28 6.13 1.26
C TRP A 181 -1.38 7.18 0.16
N ASN A 182 -1.43 6.69 -1.08
CA ASN A 182 -2.05 7.40 -2.17
C ASN A 182 -3.55 7.06 -2.16
N THR A 183 -4.40 8.05 -1.88
CA THR A 183 -5.84 7.84 -1.80
C THR A 183 -6.58 8.71 -2.80
N VAL A 184 -7.41 8.09 -3.64
CA VAL A 184 -8.37 8.78 -4.51
C VAL A 184 -9.75 8.69 -3.87
N TYR A 185 -10.36 9.84 -3.61
CA TYR A 185 -11.69 9.95 -3.03
C TYR A 185 -12.71 10.37 -4.08
N LEU A 186 -13.77 9.58 -4.20
CA LEU A 186 -14.92 9.83 -5.04
C LEU A 186 -16.06 10.34 -4.15
N ALA A 187 -16.37 11.63 -4.25
CA ALA A 187 -17.41 12.28 -3.48
C ALA A 187 -18.22 13.26 -4.35
N PRO A 188 -19.54 13.41 -4.11
CA PRO A 188 -20.37 14.36 -4.85
C PRO A 188 -19.77 15.77 -4.86
N GLY A 189 -19.73 16.39 -6.04
CA GLY A 189 -19.16 17.74 -6.21
C GLY A 189 -17.66 17.83 -5.89
N ASN A 190 -16.96 16.69 -5.88
CA ASN A 190 -15.55 16.58 -5.53
C ASN A 190 -15.21 17.22 -4.17
N LYS A 191 -16.13 17.09 -3.19
CA LYS A 191 -15.97 17.63 -1.84
C LYS A 191 -16.33 16.58 -0.79
N MET A 192 -15.39 16.28 0.09
CA MET A 192 -15.64 15.41 1.24
C MET A 192 -16.50 16.14 2.29
N PRO A 193 -17.39 15.45 3.01
CA PRO A 193 -18.21 16.04 4.07
C PRO A 193 -17.43 16.22 5.38
N LEU A 194 -16.22 16.76 5.29
CA LEU A 194 -15.35 17.03 6.44
C LEU A 194 -15.47 18.50 6.85
N VAL A 195 -15.67 18.72 8.14
CA VAL A 195 -15.74 20.06 8.74
C VAL A 195 -14.52 20.22 9.64
N ALA A 196 -13.75 21.28 9.42
CA ALA A 196 -12.62 21.62 10.28
C ALA A 196 -13.14 21.91 11.70
N VAL A 197 -12.52 21.28 12.70
CA VAL A 197 -12.79 21.56 14.11
C VAL A 197 -11.93 22.76 14.50
N THR A 198 -12.52 23.75 15.17
CA THR A 198 -11.77 24.90 15.67
C THR A 198 -10.98 24.57 16.94
N LYS A 199 -9.96 25.37 17.29
CA LYS A 199 -9.22 25.22 18.56
C LYS A 199 -10.17 25.23 19.77
N GLY A 200 -11.15 26.14 19.77
CA GLY A 200 -12.15 26.25 20.83
C GLY A 200 -13.06 25.03 20.93
N GLU A 201 -13.56 24.51 19.80
CA GLU A 201 -14.37 23.28 19.78
C GLU A 201 -13.57 22.07 20.28
N LEU A 202 -12.30 21.93 19.90
CA LEU A 202 -11.45 20.84 20.35
C LEU A 202 -11.20 20.90 21.87
N LEU A 203 -10.85 22.08 22.38
CA LEU A 203 -10.63 22.28 23.83
C LEU A 203 -11.90 22.02 24.63
N GLN A 204 -13.06 22.48 24.15
CA GLN A 204 -14.34 22.19 24.79
C GLN A 204 -14.66 20.69 24.77
N ALA A 205 -14.45 20.01 23.64
CA ALA A 205 -14.67 18.57 23.53
C ALA A 205 -13.72 17.76 24.43
N ALA A 206 -12.47 18.18 24.57
CA ALA A 206 -11.50 17.56 25.46
C ALA A 206 -11.91 17.71 26.93
N GLU A 207 -12.37 18.90 27.32
CA GLU A 207 -12.86 19.16 28.69
C GLU A 207 -14.11 18.35 29.02
N ASP A 208 -15.11 18.34 28.13
CA ASP A 208 -16.34 17.55 28.30
C ASP A 208 -16.05 16.05 28.42
N ALA A 209 -15.00 15.56 27.74
CA ALA A 209 -14.62 14.16 27.74
C ALA A 209 -13.95 13.69 29.05
N LEU A 210 -13.44 14.60 29.89
CA LEU A 210 -12.77 14.24 31.16
C LEU A 210 -13.70 13.48 32.12
N GLU A 211 -15.01 13.76 32.10
CA GLU A 211 -15.99 13.03 32.91
C GLU A 211 -16.13 11.58 32.46
N SER A 212 -16.11 11.34 31.14
CA SER A 212 -16.16 9.99 30.57
C SER A 212 -14.87 9.23 30.88
N VAL A 213 -13.72 9.91 30.91
CA VAL A 213 -12.44 9.34 31.35
C VAL A 213 -12.51 8.93 32.82
N ALA A 214 -13.00 9.81 33.70
CA ALA A 214 -13.16 9.51 35.13
C ALA A 214 -14.08 8.30 35.38
N ALA A 215 -15.20 8.22 34.65
CA ALA A 215 -16.13 7.09 34.75
C ALA A 215 -15.47 5.76 34.34
N GLU A 216 -14.65 5.76 33.29
CA GLU A 216 -13.95 4.56 32.81
C GLU A 216 -12.80 4.14 33.74
N GLU A 217 -12.05 5.09 34.30
CA GLU A 217 -11.05 4.84 35.34
C GLU A 217 -11.70 4.17 36.56
N LYS A 218 -12.87 4.66 37.00
CA LYS A 218 -13.61 4.04 38.11
C LYS A 218 -13.97 2.58 37.83
N LYS A 219 -14.43 2.26 36.61
CA LYS A 219 -14.71 0.87 36.21
C LYS A 219 -13.45 0.01 36.18
N THR A 220 -12.36 0.55 35.62
CA THR A 220 -11.06 -0.13 35.52
C THR A 220 -10.53 -0.47 36.93
N ILE A 221 -10.55 0.49 37.84
CA ILE A 221 -10.14 0.33 39.24
C ILE A 221 -11.01 -0.71 39.95
N ALA A 222 -12.33 -0.65 39.79
CA ALA A 222 -13.24 -1.64 40.36
C ALA A 222 -12.94 -3.07 39.87
N SER A 223 -12.54 -3.22 38.60
CA SER A 223 -12.16 -4.52 38.03
C SER A 223 -10.80 -5.04 38.54
N GLN A 224 -9.86 -4.13 38.83
CA GLN A 224 -8.54 -4.48 39.35
C GLN A 224 -8.58 -4.87 40.83
N TRP A 225 -9.47 -4.25 41.61
CA TRP A 225 -9.59 -4.49 43.04
C TRP A 225 -11.04 -4.77 43.48
N PRO A 226 -11.70 -5.84 42.97
CA PRO A 226 -13.15 -6.04 43.11
C PRO A 226 -13.66 -6.08 44.56
N ASN A 227 -12.83 -6.51 45.50
CA ASN A 227 -13.21 -6.69 46.91
C ASN A 227 -12.51 -5.72 47.87
N ASN A 228 -11.79 -4.71 47.38
CA ASN A 228 -11.04 -3.78 48.22
C ASN A 228 -11.46 -2.33 47.97
N LEU A 229 -12.57 -1.93 48.61
CA LEU A 229 -13.14 -0.59 48.46
C LEU A 229 -12.15 0.53 48.81
N LYS A 230 -11.35 0.35 49.87
CA LYS A 230 -10.33 1.33 50.27
C LYS A 230 -9.28 1.53 49.18
N ALA A 231 -8.76 0.44 48.59
CA ALA A 231 -7.82 0.54 47.48
C ALA A 231 -8.47 1.16 46.24
N GLN A 232 -9.75 0.89 45.99
CA GLN A 232 -10.48 1.53 44.89
C GLN A 232 -10.59 3.05 45.09
N GLU A 233 -10.98 3.50 46.29
CA GLU A 233 -11.10 4.91 46.64
C GLU A 233 -9.75 5.65 46.55
N GLU A 234 -8.71 5.10 47.17
CA GLU A 234 -7.36 5.69 47.13
C GLU A 234 -6.80 5.77 45.70
N ALA A 235 -6.97 4.71 44.90
CA ALA A 235 -6.55 4.69 43.51
C ALA A 235 -7.34 5.72 42.68
N PHE A 236 -8.66 5.80 42.89
CA PHE A 236 -9.50 6.72 42.14
C PHE A 236 -9.19 8.18 42.47
N GLU A 237 -8.98 8.53 43.74
CA GLU A 237 -8.57 9.89 44.14
C GLU A 237 -7.24 10.30 43.49
N SER A 238 -6.26 9.38 43.43
CA SER A 238 -4.99 9.64 42.74
C SER A 238 -5.19 9.87 41.22
N ARG A 239 -6.04 9.07 40.56
CA ARG A 239 -6.33 9.22 39.11
C ARG A 239 -7.13 10.48 38.83
N LYS A 240 -8.10 10.79 39.68
CA LYS A 240 -8.94 11.99 39.60
C LYS A 240 -8.11 13.26 39.71
N LYS A 241 -7.15 13.33 40.63
CA LYS A 241 -6.22 14.47 40.73
C LYS A 241 -5.47 14.71 39.40
N ASN A 242 -5.09 13.64 38.71
CA ASN A 242 -4.45 13.76 37.40
C ASN A 242 -5.42 14.30 36.33
N ILE A 243 -6.65 13.77 36.27
CA ILE A 243 -7.72 14.25 35.38
C ILE A 243 -8.02 15.73 35.62
N ASP A 244 -8.19 16.13 36.89
CA ASP A 244 -8.45 17.51 37.29
C ASP A 244 -7.29 18.44 36.88
N SER A 245 -6.04 17.95 36.93
CA SER A 245 -4.89 18.72 36.42
C SER A 245 -4.98 19.01 34.92
N TYR A 246 -5.54 18.09 34.12
CA TYR A 246 -5.77 18.32 32.69
C TYR A 246 -6.92 19.28 32.43
N ARG A 247 -7.94 19.32 33.29
CA ARG A 247 -8.97 20.37 33.23
C ARG A 247 -8.34 21.77 33.35
N VAL A 248 -7.43 21.95 34.32
CA VAL A 248 -6.70 23.22 34.50
C VAL A 248 -5.81 23.54 33.29
N LYS A 249 -5.10 22.55 32.73
CA LYS A 249 -4.25 22.76 31.54
C LYS A 249 -5.07 23.14 30.30
N ILE A 250 -6.22 22.51 30.09
CA ILE A 250 -7.13 22.86 28.99
C ILE A 250 -7.62 24.30 29.13
N GLN A 251 -7.95 24.76 30.34
CA GLN A 251 -8.31 26.16 30.59
C GLN A 251 -7.14 27.12 30.30
N ALA A 252 -5.93 26.77 30.74
CA ALA A 252 -4.73 27.55 30.43
C ALA A 252 -4.47 27.65 28.91
N LEU A 253 -4.68 26.55 28.16
CA LEU A 253 -4.61 26.56 26.69
C LEU A 253 -5.70 27.44 26.08
N ARG A 254 -6.93 27.40 26.62
CA ARG A 254 -8.06 28.24 26.18
C ARG A 254 -7.75 29.72 26.35
N ASP A 255 -7.15 30.09 27.48
CA ASP A 255 -6.71 31.47 27.74
C ASP A 255 -5.56 31.90 26.83
N LYS A 256 -4.53 31.05 26.68
CA LYS A 256 -3.39 31.32 25.80
C LYS A 256 -3.82 31.54 24.34
N HIS A 257 -4.78 30.75 23.86
CA HIS A 257 -5.28 30.81 22.48
C HIS A 257 -6.53 31.65 22.31
N ARG A 258 -6.93 32.47 23.30
CA ARG A 258 -8.21 33.21 23.31
C ARG A 258 -8.51 33.97 22.02
N ALA A 259 -7.50 34.62 21.43
CA ALA A 259 -7.64 35.37 20.18
C ALA A 259 -7.80 34.50 18.92
N THR A 260 -7.50 33.21 19.02
CA THR A 260 -7.44 32.27 17.89
C THR A 260 -8.36 31.05 18.06
N LEU A 261 -9.26 31.06 19.06
CA LEU A 261 -10.15 29.92 19.34
C LEU A 261 -11.04 29.52 18.15
N ASN A 262 -11.38 30.48 17.28
CA ASN A 262 -12.21 30.22 16.10
C ASN A 262 -11.40 29.74 14.88
N GLU A 263 -10.07 29.69 14.96
CA GLU A 263 -9.24 29.14 13.89
C GLU A 263 -9.33 27.60 13.87
N PRO A 264 -9.19 26.97 12.68
CA PRO A 264 -9.04 25.53 12.58
C PRO A 264 -7.93 24.98 13.48
N ALA A 265 -8.23 23.91 14.20
CA ALA A 265 -7.28 23.20 15.02
C ALA A 265 -6.32 22.38 14.15
N VAL A 266 -5.03 22.63 14.36
CA VAL A 266 -3.93 21.81 13.86
C VAL A 266 -3.09 21.42 15.06
N VAL A 267 -2.93 20.11 15.29
CA VAL A 267 -2.25 19.58 16.48
C VAL A 267 -0.91 18.95 16.12
N ARG A 268 0.01 18.88 17.09
CA ARG A 268 1.32 18.25 16.92
C ARG A 268 1.32 16.72 17.07
N ASP A 269 0.24 16.16 17.63
CA ASP A 269 0.12 14.73 17.92
C ASP A 269 -0.83 14.05 16.93
N MET A 270 -0.37 12.98 16.30
CA MET A 270 -1.20 12.17 15.40
C MET A 270 -2.31 11.45 16.18
N GLN A 271 -1.95 10.85 17.33
CA GLN A 271 -2.86 10.13 18.21
C GLN A 271 -3.12 10.97 19.47
N VAL A 272 -4.04 11.92 19.35
CA VAL A 272 -4.38 12.82 20.47
C VAL A 272 -5.02 12.02 21.60
N SER A 273 -4.50 12.22 22.81
CA SER A 273 -5.06 11.68 24.05
C SER A 273 -5.32 12.81 25.06
N MET A 274 -5.89 12.50 26.22
CA MET A 274 -5.99 13.48 27.31
C MET A 274 -4.62 14.10 27.64
N TYR A 275 -3.55 13.30 27.56
CA TYR A 275 -2.19 13.72 27.87
C TYR A 275 -1.61 14.72 26.87
N SER A 276 -2.17 14.81 25.66
CA SER A 276 -1.75 15.76 24.63
C SER A 276 -2.06 17.21 25.00
N PHE A 277 -3.00 17.46 25.92
CA PHE A 277 -3.40 18.81 26.36
C PHE A 277 -2.48 19.37 27.45
N GLY A 278 -1.17 19.20 27.27
CA GLY A 278 -0.15 19.88 28.06
C GLY A 278 -0.06 21.38 27.72
N THR A 279 0.47 22.19 28.64
CA THR A 279 0.80 23.60 28.37
C THR A 279 2.18 23.77 27.76
N ASP A 280 3.07 22.80 27.98
CA ASP A 280 4.40 22.70 27.39
C ASP A 280 4.79 21.21 27.21
N PRO A 281 4.95 20.72 25.97
CA PRO A 281 4.68 21.44 24.73
C PRO A 281 3.18 21.76 24.56
N ASP A 282 2.91 22.90 23.91
CA ASP A 282 1.55 23.28 23.51
C ASP A 282 1.07 22.41 22.34
N ILE A 283 -0.11 21.82 22.46
CA ILE A 283 -0.69 20.92 21.47
C ILE A 283 -0.83 21.57 20.07
N PHE A 284 -1.05 22.89 20.00
CA PHE A 284 -1.25 23.64 18.75
C PHE A 284 0.05 24.21 18.17
N THR A 285 1.20 23.92 18.79
CA THR A 285 2.50 24.45 18.36
C THR A 285 3.42 23.31 17.93
N PRO A 286 3.39 22.91 16.64
CA PRO A 286 4.38 21.98 16.11
C PRO A 286 5.78 22.61 16.13
N ASP A 287 6.79 21.82 16.44
CA ASP A 287 8.18 22.27 16.37
C ASP A 287 8.71 22.30 14.92
N LYS A 288 9.95 22.78 14.74
CA LYS A 288 10.56 22.95 13.42
C LYS A 288 10.65 21.64 12.64
N LEU A 289 11.06 20.55 13.29
CA LEU A 289 11.20 19.24 12.64
C LEU A 289 9.83 18.72 12.22
N GLN A 290 8.83 18.90 13.07
CA GLN A 290 7.45 18.55 12.76
C GLN A 290 6.92 19.33 11.55
N LEU A 291 7.22 20.63 11.44
CA LEU A 291 6.84 21.43 10.27
C LEU A 291 7.52 20.93 8.98
N GLU A 292 8.82 20.64 9.03
CA GLU A 292 9.60 20.14 7.88
C GLU A 292 9.07 18.80 7.36
N GLN A 293 8.67 17.89 8.25
CA GLN A 293 8.15 16.56 7.91
C GLN A 293 6.64 16.52 7.71
N LYS A 294 5.96 17.67 7.85
CA LYS A 294 4.51 17.81 7.89
C LYS A 294 3.81 16.96 8.99
N HIS A 295 4.44 16.82 10.14
CA HIS A 295 3.86 16.20 11.34
C HIS A 295 3.02 17.23 12.11
N TYR A 296 2.06 17.82 11.43
CA TYR A 296 1.04 18.70 11.98
C TYR A 296 -0.31 18.22 11.45
N TYR A 297 -1.23 17.91 12.34
CA TYR A 297 -2.41 17.12 12.01
C TYR A 297 -3.66 17.99 12.16
N PRO A 298 -4.28 18.46 11.06
CA PRO A 298 -5.57 19.12 11.14
C PRO A 298 -6.62 18.22 11.78
N VAL A 299 -7.51 18.81 12.57
CA VAL A 299 -8.60 18.10 13.24
C VAL A 299 -9.90 18.33 12.50
N TYR A 300 -10.59 17.24 12.19
CA TYR A 300 -11.85 17.24 11.48
C TYR A 300 -12.94 16.47 12.25
N LYS A 301 -14.18 16.78 11.89
CA LYS A 301 -15.37 15.98 12.18
C LYS A 301 -16.13 15.75 10.87
N ILE A 302 -16.98 14.73 10.83
CA ILE A 302 -17.94 14.59 9.75
C ILE A 302 -19.01 15.67 9.94
N ASP A 303 -19.55 16.20 8.83
CA ASP A 303 -20.73 17.07 8.89
C ASP A 303 -21.83 16.38 9.73
N PRO A 304 -22.25 16.97 10.87
CA PRO A 304 -23.20 16.36 11.78
C PRO A 304 -24.55 16.02 11.12
N THR A 305 -24.93 16.75 10.06
CA THR A 305 -26.17 16.51 9.32
C THR A 305 -26.13 15.23 8.46
N LEU A 306 -24.92 14.70 8.22
CA LEU A 306 -24.69 13.52 7.39
C LEU A 306 -24.22 12.30 8.20
N GLU A 307 -23.94 12.46 9.49
CA GLU A 307 -23.35 11.42 10.33
C GLU A 307 -24.23 10.16 10.42
N SER A 308 -25.55 10.32 10.52
CA SER A 308 -26.51 9.21 10.54
C SER A 308 -26.50 8.38 9.25
N ARG A 309 -26.02 8.94 8.14
CA ARG A 309 -25.97 8.30 6.82
C ARG A 309 -24.69 7.52 6.56
N LEU A 310 -23.71 7.56 7.46
CA LEU A 310 -22.47 6.79 7.32
C LEU A 310 -22.73 5.28 7.24
N GLY A 311 -23.82 4.81 7.85
CA GLY A 311 -24.25 3.41 7.82
C GLY A 311 -25.11 3.01 6.61
N ASP A 312 -25.41 3.92 5.69
CA ASP A 312 -26.33 3.64 4.58
C ASP A 312 -25.72 2.73 3.51
N GLU A 313 -26.57 2.26 2.60
CA GLU A 313 -26.14 1.55 1.38
C GLU A 313 -25.40 2.49 0.43
N LYS A 314 -25.98 3.67 0.16
CA LYS A 314 -25.37 4.68 -0.70
C LYS A 314 -24.32 5.44 0.14
N PRO A 315 -23.04 5.33 -0.21
CA PRO A 315 -21.99 5.96 0.57
C PRO A 315 -22.03 7.49 0.40
N LEU A 316 -21.43 8.21 1.34
CA LEU A 316 -21.16 9.65 1.20
C LEU A 316 -19.92 9.88 0.33
N TRP A 317 -18.94 8.97 0.41
CA TRP A 317 -17.79 8.91 -0.48
C TRP A 317 -17.24 7.48 -0.62
N VAL A 318 -16.47 7.23 -1.67
CA VAL A 318 -15.69 6.00 -1.88
C VAL A 318 -14.21 6.37 -1.89
N ALA A 319 -13.39 5.65 -1.14
CA ALA A 319 -11.95 5.80 -1.06
C ALA A 319 -11.26 4.59 -1.72
N ILE A 320 -10.31 4.88 -2.61
CA ILE A 320 -9.43 3.89 -3.21
C ILE A 320 -8.02 4.21 -2.74
N ALA A 321 -7.45 3.38 -1.88
CA ALA A 321 -6.19 3.66 -1.20
C ALA A 321 -5.14 2.57 -1.47
N PHE A 322 -3.92 3.00 -1.79
CA PHE A 322 -2.82 2.13 -2.16
C PHE A 322 -1.47 2.75 -1.81
N PRO A 323 -0.43 1.95 -1.56
CA PRO A 323 0.89 2.50 -1.29
C PRO A 323 1.49 3.11 -2.56
N PRO A 324 2.36 4.14 -2.43
CA PRO A 324 3.14 4.64 -3.55
C PRO A 324 4.21 3.59 -3.92
N GLU A 325 4.23 3.16 -5.18
CA GLU A 325 5.20 2.20 -5.70
C GLU A 325 5.77 2.67 -7.04
N THR A 326 7.02 2.29 -7.28
CA THR A 326 7.84 2.61 -8.43
C THR A 326 8.28 1.34 -9.14
N LYS A 327 8.97 1.46 -10.27
CA LYS A 327 9.52 0.28 -10.97
C LYS A 327 10.60 -0.40 -10.13
N GLU A 328 11.29 0.37 -9.30
CA GLU A 328 12.31 -0.05 -8.36
C GLU A 328 11.73 -0.88 -7.21
N ASP A 329 10.41 -0.93 -7.03
CA ASP A 329 9.77 -1.83 -6.05
C ASP A 329 9.48 -3.23 -6.66
N GLY A 330 9.78 -3.42 -7.95
CA GLY A 330 9.58 -4.66 -8.69
C GLY A 330 8.20 -4.77 -9.34
N ASN A 331 8.08 -5.69 -10.30
CA ASN A 331 6.88 -5.85 -11.14
C ASN A 331 5.59 -6.07 -10.33
N GLN A 332 5.67 -6.79 -9.19
CA GLN A 332 4.51 -7.06 -8.34
C GLN A 332 3.86 -5.77 -7.84
N LEU A 333 4.65 -4.93 -7.16
CA LEU A 333 4.17 -3.70 -6.54
C LEU A 333 3.90 -2.62 -7.59
N TYR A 334 4.73 -2.55 -8.62
CA TYR A 334 4.53 -1.60 -9.72
C TYR A 334 3.25 -1.87 -10.52
N GLU A 335 2.90 -3.12 -10.80
CA GLU A 335 1.65 -3.44 -11.52
C GLU A 335 0.41 -3.20 -10.65
N MET A 336 0.47 -3.45 -9.33
CA MET A 336 -0.59 -3.06 -8.41
C MET A 336 -0.80 -1.53 -8.42
N TYR A 337 0.29 -0.76 -8.27
CA TYR A 337 0.24 0.69 -8.30
C TYR A 337 -0.29 1.22 -9.63
N THR A 338 0.18 0.68 -10.76
CA THR A 338 -0.26 1.04 -12.10
C THR A 338 -1.74 0.72 -12.29
N ALA A 339 -2.21 -0.42 -11.78
CA ALA A 339 -3.62 -0.78 -11.86
C ALA A 339 -4.52 0.22 -11.15
N LEU A 340 -4.13 0.67 -9.96
CA LEU A 340 -4.93 1.61 -9.17
C LEU A 340 -4.80 3.05 -9.68
N SER A 341 -3.60 3.50 -10.03
CA SER A 341 -3.41 4.87 -10.53
C SER A 341 -3.93 5.06 -11.95
N GLN A 342 -3.93 4.02 -12.80
CA GLN A 342 -4.18 4.17 -14.25
C GLN A 342 -5.33 3.34 -14.80
N ASN A 343 -5.58 2.11 -14.32
CA ASN A 343 -6.55 1.22 -14.96
C ASN A 343 -7.91 1.18 -14.28
N PHE A 344 -7.97 1.37 -12.95
CA PHE A 344 -9.21 1.36 -12.20
C PHE A 344 -10.10 2.53 -12.65
N ASN A 345 -11.26 2.23 -13.23
CA ASN A 345 -12.16 3.23 -13.80
C ASN A 345 -12.89 4.02 -12.70
N TYR A 346 -12.28 5.12 -12.25
CA TYR A 346 -12.82 6.00 -11.21
C TYR A 346 -14.14 6.66 -11.63
N GLU A 347 -14.27 7.02 -12.90
CA GLU A 347 -15.49 7.63 -13.43
C GLU A 347 -16.68 6.69 -13.38
N TYR A 348 -16.50 5.43 -13.78
CA TYR A 348 -17.56 4.44 -13.68
C TYR A 348 -18.01 4.25 -12.23
N VAL A 349 -17.06 4.11 -11.28
CA VAL A 349 -17.40 3.93 -9.86
C VAL A 349 -18.07 5.16 -9.27
N TYR A 350 -17.60 6.35 -9.61
CA TYR A 350 -18.24 7.60 -9.22
C TYR A 350 -19.68 7.64 -9.72
N ASN A 351 -19.90 7.42 -11.02
CA ASN A 351 -21.22 7.43 -11.63
C ASN A 351 -22.13 6.34 -11.01
N TYR A 352 -21.61 5.14 -10.74
CA TYR A 352 -22.39 4.07 -10.14
C TYR A 352 -23.10 4.49 -8.83
N PHE A 353 -22.44 5.26 -7.96
CA PHE A 353 -23.05 5.72 -6.70
C PHE A 353 -23.70 7.09 -6.79
N PHE A 354 -23.11 8.01 -7.54
CA PHE A 354 -23.44 9.43 -7.46
C PHE A 354 -24.17 9.96 -8.69
N ASP A 355 -24.14 9.23 -9.81
CA ASP A 355 -24.83 9.57 -11.07
C ASP A 355 -25.18 8.30 -11.90
N PRO A 356 -26.04 7.42 -11.36
CA PRO A 356 -26.20 6.06 -11.88
C PRO A 356 -26.78 6.02 -13.30
N GLU A 357 -27.51 7.05 -13.72
CA GLU A 357 -28.08 7.11 -15.08
C GLU A 357 -26.99 7.16 -16.16
N LYS A 358 -25.78 7.67 -15.86
CA LYS A 358 -24.65 7.68 -16.82
C LYS A 358 -24.08 6.29 -17.14
N VAL A 359 -24.23 5.34 -16.21
CA VAL A 359 -23.68 3.97 -16.30
C VAL A 359 -24.75 2.89 -16.31
N LYS A 360 -26.03 3.28 -16.35
CA LYS A 360 -27.16 2.35 -16.40
C LYS A 360 -27.07 1.44 -17.61
N GLY A 361 -27.13 0.13 -17.37
CA GLY A 361 -27.01 -0.89 -18.42
C GLY A 361 -25.61 -1.04 -19.02
N LYS A 362 -24.63 -0.24 -18.60
CA LYS A 362 -23.24 -0.36 -19.06
C LYS A 362 -22.46 -1.26 -18.10
N PRO A 363 -21.72 -2.27 -18.57
CA PRO A 363 -20.85 -3.04 -17.71
C PRO A 363 -19.60 -2.23 -17.34
N TYR A 364 -18.96 -2.60 -16.24
CA TYR A 364 -17.65 -2.06 -15.88
C TYR A 364 -16.58 -2.49 -16.88
N VAL A 365 -15.80 -1.51 -17.34
CA VAL A 365 -14.61 -1.66 -18.19
C VAL A 365 -13.46 -0.84 -17.58
N PRO A 366 -12.22 -1.38 -17.48
CA PRO A 366 -11.05 -0.61 -17.03
C PRO A 366 -10.80 0.64 -17.89
N ALA A 367 -10.28 1.71 -17.30
CA ALA A 367 -10.02 2.97 -18.00
C ALA A 367 -9.00 2.84 -19.15
N ASN A 368 -8.02 1.94 -18.98
CA ASN A 368 -6.92 1.70 -19.92
C ASN A 368 -6.82 0.20 -20.28
N GLU A 369 -7.95 -0.41 -20.65
CA GLU A 369 -8.06 -1.86 -20.85
C GLU A 369 -7.04 -2.40 -21.87
N GLU A 370 -6.86 -1.72 -23.00
CA GLU A 370 -5.96 -2.16 -24.06
C GLU A 370 -4.49 -2.09 -23.62
N GLN A 371 -4.09 -1.04 -22.90
CA GLN A 371 -2.75 -0.94 -22.33
C GLN A 371 -2.51 -2.02 -21.27
N LEU A 372 -3.51 -2.33 -20.44
CA LEU A 372 -3.43 -3.43 -19.47
C LEU A 372 -3.24 -4.78 -20.19
N LYS A 373 -4.04 -5.09 -21.21
CA LYS A 373 -3.90 -6.32 -22.01
C LYS A 373 -2.51 -6.42 -22.64
N ALA A 374 -2.03 -5.33 -23.24
CA ALA A 374 -0.71 -5.28 -23.85
C ALA A 374 0.42 -5.56 -22.84
N ARG A 375 0.38 -4.94 -21.66
CA ARG A 375 1.37 -5.19 -20.59
C ARG A 375 1.33 -6.64 -20.09
N LEU A 376 0.15 -7.19 -19.82
CA LEU A 376 0.01 -8.57 -19.36
C LEU A 376 0.48 -9.59 -20.41
N ASN A 377 0.22 -9.32 -21.69
CA ASN A 377 0.75 -10.15 -22.77
C ASN A 377 2.27 -10.05 -22.86
N ALA A 378 2.85 -8.86 -22.70
CA ALA A 378 4.30 -8.71 -22.67
C ALA A 378 4.96 -9.55 -21.56
N PHE A 379 4.36 -9.62 -20.37
CA PHE A 379 4.83 -10.50 -19.29
C PHE A 379 4.74 -11.99 -19.68
N ARG A 380 3.61 -12.42 -20.23
CA ARG A 380 3.42 -13.82 -20.69
C ARG A 380 4.43 -14.21 -21.77
N GLU A 381 4.74 -13.31 -22.69
CA GLU A 381 5.71 -13.57 -23.76
C GLU A 381 7.15 -13.54 -23.23
N ARG A 382 7.50 -12.69 -22.26
CA ARG A 382 8.80 -12.74 -21.57
C ARG A 382 9.05 -14.09 -20.90
N GLY A 383 8.03 -14.66 -20.25
CA GLY A 383 8.13 -15.99 -19.65
C GLY A 383 8.28 -17.14 -20.65
N LYS A 384 7.89 -16.92 -21.92
CA LYS A 384 8.00 -17.89 -23.02
C LYS A 384 9.28 -17.74 -23.84
N ALA A 385 9.92 -16.56 -23.83
CA ALA A 385 11.16 -16.34 -24.54
C ALA A 385 12.20 -17.36 -24.03
N ALA A 386 12.48 -18.35 -24.86
CA ALA A 386 13.64 -19.20 -24.67
C ALA A 386 14.85 -18.27 -24.57
N ILE A 387 15.68 -18.49 -23.56
CA ILE A 387 16.97 -17.81 -23.44
C ILE A 387 17.66 -18.04 -24.77
N GLN A 388 17.81 -16.97 -25.55
CA GLN A 388 18.56 -17.05 -26.78
C GLN A 388 19.99 -17.33 -26.32
N PRO A 389 20.64 -18.41 -26.77
CA PRO A 389 22.01 -18.69 -26.36
C PRO A 389 22.88 -17.45 -26.62
N VAL A 390 23.68 -17.07 -25.62
CA VAL A 390 24.63 -15.95 -25.75
C VAL A 390 25.44 -16.17 -27.01
N SER A 391 25.34 -15.25 -27.97
CA SER A 391 25.64 -15.52 -29.37
C SER A 391 27.11 -15.81 -29.69
N ASN A 392 28.03 -15.75 -28.72
CA ASN A 392 29.48 -15.85 -29.00
C ASN A 392 30.33 -16.36 -27.82
N ALA A 393 29.88 -17.31 -27.00
CA ALA A 393 30.75 -17.92 -25.96
C ALA A 393 32.05 -18.52 -26.53
N SER A 394 32.06 -18.88 -27.81
CA SER A 394 33.22 -19.40 -28.55
C SER A 394 34.31 -18.38 -28.93
N LYS A 395 34.16 -17.08 -28.57
CA LYS A 395 35.12 -16.01 -28.92
C LYS A 395 35.83 -15.38 -27.71
N LEU A 396 35.65 -15.90 -26.51
CA LEU A 396 36.33 -15.37 -25.33
C LEU A 396 37.85 -15.59 -25.47
N THR A 397 38.61 -14.49 -25.51
CA THR A 397 40.09 -14.53 -25.40
C THR A 397 40.48 -14.77 -23.94
N GLY A 398 41.66 -15.32 -23.68
CA GLY A 398 42.05 -15.92 -22.38
C GLY A 398 41.94 -15.04 -21.11
N ASN A 399 41.65 -13.74 -21.23
CA ASN A 399 41.44 -12.82 -20.11
C ASN A 399 40.00 -12.29 -20.00
N GLN A 400 39.08 -12.73 -20.86
CA GLN A 400 37.67 -12.33 -20.83
C GLN A 400 36.86 -13.36 -20.06
N VAL A 401 36.33 -12.96 -18.90
CA VAL A 401 35.53 -13.82 -18.02
C VAL A 401 34.05 -13.82 -18.44
N PHE A 402 33.61 -12.80 -19.18
CA PHE A 402 32.21 -12.63 -19.58
C PHE A 402 32.09 -11.80 -20.87
N PHE A 403 31.21 -12.20 -21.80
CA PHE A 403 30.84 -11.44 -23.00
C PHE A 403 29.36 -11.67 -23.32
N ASP A 404 28.61 -10.58 -23.55
CA ASP A 404 27.23 -10.65 -24.03
C ASP A 404 26.93 -9.51 -24.99
N ASP A 405 25.91 -9.68 -25.80
CA ASP A 405 25.50 -8.74 -26.84
C ASP A 405 24.13 -8.11 -26.51
N PHE A 406 24.17 -6.84 -26.09
CA PHE A 406 22.98 -6.06 -25.77
C PHE A 406 22.45 -5.24 -26.95
N SER A 407 22.99 -5.43 -28.17
CA SER A 407 22.61 -4.64 -29.35
C SER A 407 21.12 -4.78 -29.72
N ALA A 408 20.51 -5.93 -29.41
CA ALA A 408 19.10 -6.19 -29.65
C ALA A 408 18.15 -5.53 -28.63
N GLY A 409 18.66 -5.04 -27.50
CA GLY A 409 17.85 -4.41 -26.47
C GLY A 409 17.58 -2.92 -26.72
N ALA A 410 16.53 -2.38 -26.13
CA ALA A 410 16.28 -0.93 -26.14
C ALA A 410 16.93 -0.27 -24.92
N ALA A 411 17.46 0.94 -25.09
CA ALA A 411 17.91 1.75 -23.95
C ALA A 411 16.75 2.02 -22.98
N GLY A 412 17.01 1.92 -21.68
CA GLY A 412 16.02 1.89 -20.60
C GLY A 412 15.32 0.55 -20.42
N GLY A 413 15.60 -0.44 -21.28
CA GLY A 413 15.08 -1.80 -21.19
C GLY A 413 15.94 -2.71 -20.33
N ASP A 414 15.40 -3.90 -20.06
CA ASP A 414 16.12 -4.96 -19.35
C ASP A 414 17.19 -5.59 -20.25
N PRO A 415 18.37 -5.98 -19.71
CA PRO A 415 19.29 -6.85 -20.43
C PRO A 415 18.62 -8.19 -20.74
N VAL A 416 18.51 -8.48 -22.04
CA VAL A 416 17.95 -9.74 -22.55
C VAL A 416 18.81 -10.90 -22.04
N ASN A 417 18.18 -12.00 -21.62
CA ASN A 417 18.85 -13.22 -21.11
C ASN A 417 19.61 -13.08 -19.78
N TRP A 418 19.45 -11.98 -19.05
CA TRP A 418 20.05 -11.81 -17.73
C TRP A 418 19.02 -11.90 -16.61
N PHE A 419 19.44 -12.46 -15.48
CA PHE A 419 18.67 -12.36 -14.25
C PHE A 419 19.26 -11.33 -13.31
N PHE A 420 18.39 -10.52 -12.74
CA PHE A 420 18.69 -9.58 -11.69
C PHE A 420 17.41 -9.32 -10.91
N ARG A 421 17.53 -8.91 -9.64
CA ARG A 421 16.33 -8.55 -8.88
C ARG A 421 15.75 -7.27 -9.47
N LYS A 422 14.45 -7.21 -9.73
CA LYS A 422 13.80 -5.96 -10.17
C LYS A 422 13.67 -4.90 -9.07
N GLN A 423 14.01 -5.25 -7.83
CA GLN A 423 14.00 -4.33 -6.70
C GLN A 423 15.25 -3.42 -6.69
N SER A 424 15.10 -2.20 -6.18
CA SER A 424 16.11 -1.14 -6.13
C SER A 424 16.58 -0.67 -7.52
N ALA A 425 17.68 0.10 -7.57
CA ALA A 425 18.36 0.44 -8.82
C ALA A 425 18.80 -0.87 -9.48
N HIS A 426 18.07 -1.29 -10.51
CA HIS A 426 18.30 -2.55 -11.20
C HIS A 426 19.10 -2.36 -12.49
N ALA A 427 19.57 -3.48 -13.04
CA ALA A 427 20.40 -3.45 -14.23
C ALA A 427 19.55 -3.03 -15.44
N VAL A 428 20.01 -2.04 -16.19
CA VAL A 428 19.30 -1.50 -17.37
C VAL A 428 20.26 -1.33 -18.53
N LEU A 429 19.75 -1.44 -19.74
CA LEU A 429 20.49 -1.09 -20.93
C LEU A 429 20.52 0.43 -21.08
N THR A 430 21.70 0.99 -21.35
CA THR A 430 21.90 2.43 -21.50
C THR A 430 22.79 2.73 -22.71
N LYS A 431 22.86 4.01 -23.10
CA LYS A 431 23.83 4.49 -24.08
C LYS A 431 24.86 5.35 -23.37
N ILE A 432 26.14 5.06 -23.60
CA ILE A 432 27.24 5.88 -23.10
C ILE A 432 27.63 6.87 -24.21
N PRO A 433 27.61 8.19 -23.96
CA PRO A 433 28.02 9.18 -24.94
C PRO A 433 29.40 8.88 -25.53
N GLY A 434 29.52 8.90 -26.87
CA GLY A 434 30.77 8.62 -27.57
C GLY A 434 31.14 7.13 -27.71
N GLN A 435 30.34 6.21 -27.15
CA GLN A 435 30.51 4.77 -27.32
C GLN A 435 29.41 4.21 -28.22
N SER A 436 29.77 3.25 -29.09
CA SER A 436 28.79 2.54 -29.93
C SER A 436 28.05 1.47 -29.14
N GLY A 437 26.82 1.17 -29.55
CA GLY A 437 26.02 0.07 -29.00
C GLY A 437 25.26 0.41 -27.71
N ASN A 438 24.58 -0.60 -27.17
CA ASN A 438 23.95 -0.53 -25.85
C ASN A 438 24.88 -1.14 -24.80
N TRP A 439 24.91 -0.51 -23.63
CA TRP A 439 25.76 -0.89 -22.51
C TRP A 439 24.91 -1.30 -21.33
N LEU A 440 25.35 -2.29 -20.57
CA LEU A 440 24.69 -2.67 -19.33
C LEU A 440 25.13 -1.73 -18.19
N GLN A 441 24.20 -0.94 -17.67
CA GLN A 441 24.38 -0.23 -16.42
C GLN A 441 24.02 -1.17 -15.27
N LEU A 442 24.99 -1.49 -14.41
CA LEU A 442 24.74 -2.34 -13.24
C LEU A 442 23.96 -1.57 -12.18
N GLY A 443 23.04 -2.28 -11.54
CA GLY A 443 22.32 -1.80 -10.37
C GLY A 443 23.19 -1.75 -9.11
N TYR A 444 22.90 -0.82 -8.20
CA TYR A 444 23.60 -0.73 -6.92
C TYR A 444 23.02 -1.75 -5.93
N PHE A 445 23.89 -2.49 -5.21
CA PHE A 445 23.52 -3.61 -4.32
C PHE A 445 22.63 -4.69 -4.95
N ASN A 446 22.62 -4.80 -6.27
CA ASN A 446 21.81 -5.79 -6.96
C ASN A 446 22.73 -6.93 -7.43
N PRO A 447 22.59 -8.15 -6.89
CA PRO A 447 23.29 -9.29 -7.44
C PRO A 447 22.77 -9.52 -8.85
N ILE A 448 23.69 -9.52 -9.80
CA ILE A 448 23.39 -9.75 -11.20
C ILE A 448 23.98 -11.10 -11.55
N TRP A 449 23.13 -11.97 -12.09
CA TRP A 449 23.54 -13.28 -12.56
C TRP A 449 23.38 -13.31 -14.08
N PRO A 450 24.49 -13.37 -14.83
CA PRO A 450 24.36 -13.85 -16.19
C PRO A 450 23.74 -15.25 -16.15
N THR A 451 22.98 -15.60 -17.18
CA THR A 451 22.40 -16.94 -17.29
C THR A 451 23.52 -17.98 -17.13
N PRO A 452 23.44 -18.90 -16.14
CA PRO A 452 24.61 -19.63 -15.69
C PRO A 452 25.00 -20.71 -16.68
N ASP A 453 26.23 -20.66 -17.17
CA ASP A 453 27.08 -21.84 -17.31
C ASP A 453 28.46 -21.52 -16.71
N ALA A 454 28.92 -22.43 -15.83
CA ALA A 454 30.27 -22.53 -15.28
C ALA A 454 30.86 -21.33 -14.50
N LEU A 455 30.35 -21.06 -13.28
CA LEU A 455 31.25 -20.57 -12.22
C LEU A 455 31.23 -21.55 -11.04
N PRO A 456 32.39 -22.06 -10.59
CA PRO A 456 32.47 -22.72 -9.29
C PRO A 456 31.99 -21.75 -8.21
N ALA A 457 31.43 -22.29 -7.12
CA ALA A 457 30.67 -21.59 -6.08
C ALA A 457 31.35 -20.39 -5.37
N ALA A 458 32.52 -19.96 -5.81
CA ALA A 458 33.35 -18.90 -5.22
C ALA A 458 33.28 -17.52 -5.92
N ALA A 459 32.56 -17.35 -7.04
CA ALA A 459 32.52 -16.08 -7.77
C ALA A 459 31.14 -15.39 -7.67
N GLN A 460 30.87 -14.76 -6.53
CA GLN A 460 29.80 -13.77 -6.40
C GLN A 460 30.39 -12.38 -6.64
N LEU A 461 29.92 -11.67 -7.66
CA LEU A 461 30.28 -10.27 -7.89
C LEU A 461 29.37 -9.37 -7.06
N TYR A 462 29.95 -8.77 -6.02
CA TYR A 462 29.37 -7.63 -5.33
C TYR A 462 29.93 -6.35 -5.97
N ALA A 463 29.07 -5.49 -6.50
CA ALA A 463 29.49 -4.13 -6.85
C ALA A 463 29.60 -3.33 -5.54
N GLY A 464 30.81 -3.31 -4.97
CA GLY A 464 31.20 -2.42 -3.89
C GLY A 464 32.15 -1.36 -4.43
N ILE A 465 31.71 -0.09 -4.42
CA ILE A 465 32.57 1.08 -4.32
C ILE A 465 31.97 1.97 -3.24
#